data_AF-A0A9D3WQK8-F1
#
_entry.id   AF-A0A9D3WQK8-F1
#
_cell.length_a   1.000
_cell.length_b   1.000
_cell.length_c   1.000
_cell.angle_alpha   90.00
_cell.angle_beta   90.00
_cell.angle_gamma   90.00
#
_symmetry.space_group_name_H-M   'P 1'
#
loop_
_entity.id
_entity.type
_entity.pdbx_description
1 polymer ?
#
loop_
_entity_poly.entity_id
_entity_poly.type
_entity_poly.pdbx_seq_one_letter_code
_entity_poly.pdbx_strand_id
1 'polypeptide(L)'
;METLPHVLCSCRPHGRAWQVRHNAVQDRLVKAIAPHLGEIAVNRAIPGTDSLLRPDIVVTDEDRKKIILVDCVFFLPLSPGSSGM
;
A
#
# COMPACT_ATOMS: atom_id res chain seq x y z
N MET A 1 -14.53 8.99 -6.12
CA MET A 1 -14.33 7.63 -5.59
C MET A 1 -12.99 7.62 -4.87
N GLU A 2 -13.05 7.73 -3.55
CA GLU A 2 -11.85 7.74 -2.70
C GLU A 2 -11.47 6.30 -2.32
N THR A 3 -10.23 5.90 -2.59
CA THR A 3 -9.61 4.69 -2.03
C THR A 3 -8.70 5.07 -0.85
N LEU A 4 -9.22 5.92 0.04
CA LEU A 4 -8.63 6.27 1.32
C LEU A 4 -9.31 5.41 2.42
N PRO A 5 -8.91 5.46 3.69
CA PRO A 5 -8.76 4.34 4.62
C PRO A 5 -10.09 3.83 5.22
N HIS A 6 -11.24 4.27 4.70
CA HIS A 6 -12.57 3.92 5.19
C HIS A 6 -12.85 2.41 5.09
N VAL A 7 -12.17 1.68 4.22
CA VAL A 7 -12.32 0.22 4.11
C VAL A 7 -11.54 -0.53 5.21
N LEU A 8 -10.47 0.06 5.75
CA LEU A 8 -9.69 -0.53 6.86
C LEU A 8 -10.15 -0.05 8.25
N CYS A 9 -10.81 1.12 8.32
CA CYS A 9 -11.25 1.71 9.58
C CYS A 9 -12.72 1.43 9.96
N SER A 10 -13.52 0.76 9.12
CA SER A 10 -14.96 0.71 9.38
C SER A 10 -15.37 -0.24 10.51
N CYS A 11 -14.94 -1.51 10.60
CA CYS A 11 -15.62 -2.45 11.52
C CYS A 11 -14.80 -3.69 11.96
N ARG A 12 -13.52 -3.57 12.34
CA ARG A 12 -12.82 -4.72 12.97
C ARG A 12 -12.05 -4.30 14.23
N PRO A 13 -12.17 -5.05 15.35
CA PRO A 13 -11.51 -4.72 16.63
C PRO A 13 -9.97 -4.60 16.54
N HIS A 14 -9.36 -5.04 15.42
CA HIS A 14 -7.93 -4.97 15.17
C HIS A 14 -7.51 -4.04 14.02
N GLY A 15 -8.42 -3.23 13.44
CA GLY A 15 -8.14 -2.32 12.31
C GLY A 15 -6.89 -1.45 12.51
N ARG A 16 -6.78 -0.83 13.70
CA ARG A 16 -5.63 0.00 14.07
C ARG A 16 -4.32 -0.78 14.13
N ALA A 17 -4.34 -1.99 14.69
CA ALA A 17 -3.14 -2.84 14.76
C ALA A 17 -2.68 -3.30 13.38
N TRP A 18 -3.61 -3.57 12.47
CA TRP A 18 -3.29 -3.89 11.08
C TRP A 18 -2.70 -2.71 10.33
N GLN A 19 -3.27 -1.52 10.50
CA GLN A 19 -2.72 -0.34 9.85
C GLN A 19 -1.30 -0.04 10.33
N VAL A 20 -1.02 -0.22 11.63
CA VAL A 20 0.35 -0.10 12.16
C VAL A 20 1.29 -1.15 11.53
N ARG A 21 0.84 -2.40 11.38
CA ARG A 21 1.64 -3.45 10.73
C ARG A 21 1.88 -3.17 9.26
N HIS A 22 0.87 -2.71 8.53
CA HIS A 22 0.95 -2.33 7.13
C HIS A 22 1.96 -1.19 6.95
N ASN A 23 1.79 -0.10 7.70
CA ASN A 23 2.73 1.03 7.69
C ASN A 23 4.16 0.59 8.02
N ALA A 24 4.35 -0.30 9.00
CA ALA A 24 5.67 -0.81 9.36
C ALA A 24 6.33 -1.64 8.23
N VAL A 25 5.55 -2.37 7.44
CA VAL A 25 6.05 -3.09 6.25
C VAL A 25 6.38 -2.10 5.14
N GLN A 26 5.49 -1.14 4.87
CA GLN A 26 5.71 -0.07 3.91
C GLN A 26 7.02 0.69 4.22
N ASP A 27 7.22 1.11 5.47
CA ASP A 27 8.42 1.82 5.93
C ASP A 27 9.70 1.00 5.73
N ARG A 28 9.64 -0.32 5.96
CA ARG A 28 10.79 -1.22 5.73
C ARG A 28 11.12 -1.34 4.25
N LEU A 29 10.11 -1.41 3.39
CA LEU A 29 10.30 -1.46 1.94
C LEU A 29 10.89 -0.14 1.44
N VAL A 30 10.37 1.01 1.87
CA VAL A 30 10.92 2.34 1.54
C VAL A 30 12.40 2.44 1.92
N LYS A 31 12.79 1.94 3.10
CA LYS A 31 14.20 1.93 3.53
C LYS A 31 15.07 0.94 2.76
N ALA A 32 14.48 -0.14 2.24
CA ALA A 32 15.19 -1.16 1.48
C ALA A 32 15.37 -0.79 -0.01
N ILE A 33 14.52 0.10 -0.54
CA ILE A 33 14.67 0.63 -1.90
C ILE A 33 15.97 1.43 -1.95
N ALA A 34 16.85 1.06 -2.89
CA ALA A 34 18.13 1.72 -3.04
C ALA A 34 17.93 3.19 -3.50
N PRO A 35 18.67 4.16 -2.94
CA PRO A 35 18.49 5.58 -3.29
C PRO A 35 18.70 5.91 -4.77
N HIS A 36 19.47 5.08 -5.49
CA HIS A 36 19.73 5.24 -6.92
C HIS A 36 18.60 4.69 -7.82
N LEU A 37 17.57 4.09 -7.24
CA LEU A 37 16.47 3.48 -7.99
C LEU A 37 15.44 4.50 -8.47
N GLY A 38 15.48 5.73 -7.95
CA GLY A 38 14.58 6.81 -8.32
C GLY A 38 13.96 7.54 -7.13
N GLU A 39 13.10 8.51 -7.43
CA GLU A 39 12.31 9.22 -6.43
C GLU A 39 11.22 8.30 -5.86
N ILE A 40 11.11 8.26 -4.53
CA ILE A 40 10.12 7.43 -3.83
C ILE A 40 8.97 8.32 -3.35
N ALA A 41 7.75 7.97 -3.77
CA ALA A 41 6.51 8.58 -3.30
C ALA A 41 5.63 7.53 -2.62
N VAL A 42 5.07 7.88 -1.45
CA VAL A 42 4.28 6.96 -0.61
C VAL A 42 2.83 7.46 -0.52
N ASN A 43 1.85 6.59 -0.75
CA ASN A 43 0.42 6.91 -0.72
C ASN A 43 0.01 8.12 -1.59
N ARG A 44 0.73 8.34 -2.70
CA ARG A 44 0.51 9.47 -3.63
C ARG A 44 0.02 8.99 -4.98
N ALA A 45 -0.66 9.89 -5.70
CA ALA A 45 -1.04 9.65 -7.09
C ALA A 45 0.20 9.53 -7.97
N ILE A 46 0.11 8.74 -9.03
CA ILE A 46 1.21 8.52 -9.96
C ILE A 46 1.47 9.83 -10.72
N PRO A 47 2.70 10.38 -10.67
CA PRO A 47 3.03 11.61 -11.38
C PRO A 47 2.71 11.49 -12.87
N GLY A 48 2.11 12.54 -13.45
CA GLY A 48 1.80 12.57 -14.89
C GLY A 48 0.57 11.77 -15.32
N THR A 49 -0.25 11.27 -14.38
CA THR A 49 -1.55 10.66 -14.69
C THR A 49 -2.68 11.35 -13.95
N ASP A 50 -3.83 11.51 -14.60
CA ASP A 50 -5.09 12.00 -13.97
C ASP A 50 -5.78 10.92 -13.12
N SER A 51 -5.05 9.85 -12.80
CA SER A 51 -5.59 8.73 -12.05
C SER A 51 -5.71 9.08 -10.57
N LEU A 52 -6.88 8.79 -9.99
CA LEU A 52 -7.11 8.89 -8.55
C LEU A 52 -6.49 7.71 -7.77
N LEU A 53 -5.86 6.75 -8.47
CA LEU A 53 -5.22 5.60 -7.84
C LEU A 53 -3.99 6.07 -7.04
N ARG A 54 -3.90 5.58 -5.80
CA ARG A 54 -2.83 5.86 -4.85
C ARG A 54 -2.19 4.54 -4.42
N PRO A 55 -1.19 4.06 -5.17
CA PRO A 55 -0.39 2.93 -4.74
C PRO A 55 0.28 3.21 -3.40
N ASP A 56 0.54 2.16 -2.61
CA ASP A 56 1.26 2.30 -1.35
C ASP A 56 2.65 2.91 -1.56
N ILE A 57 3.41 2.45 -2.57
CA ILE A 57 4.73 2.99 -2.91
C ILE A 57 4.85 3.12 -4.44
N VAL A 58 5.36 4.25 -4.89
CA VAL A 58 5.73 4.55 -6.27
C VAL A 58 7.21 4.91 -6.28
N VAL A 59 7.98 4.27 -7.16
CA VAL A 59 9.37 4.65 -7.44
C VAL A 59 9.48 5.09 -8.89
N THR A 60 9.96 6.31 -9.11
CA THR A 60 10.09 6.92 -10.43
C THR A 60 11.55 7.11 -10.78
N ASP A 61 11.99 6.41 -11.83
CA ASP A 61 13.31 6.56 -12.46
C ASP A 61 13.11 7.29 -13.81
N GLU A 62 13.29 8.61 -13.81
CA GLU A 62 13.11 9.44 -15.00
C GLU A 62 14.16 9.15 -16.07
N ASP A 63 15.41 8.92 -15.66
CA ASP A 63 16.54 8.65 -16.55
C ASP A 63 16.29 7.39 -17.40
N ARG A 64 15.73 6.35 -16.77
CA ARG A 64 15.40 5.08 -17.43
C ARG A 64 13.96 5.00 -17.92
N LYS A 65 13.17 6.08 -17.73
CA LYS A 65 11.72 6.13 -18.03
C LYS A 65 10.97 4.93 -17.43
N LYS A 66 11.29 4.58 -16.19
CA LYS A 66 10.74 3.40 -15.49
C LYS A 66 9.97 3.84 -14.25
N ILE A 67 8.77 3.29 -14.09
CA ILE A 67 7.95 3.47 -12.89
C ILE A 67 7.74 2.09 -12.26
N ILE A 68 7.98 1.98 -10.95
CA ILE A 68 7.75 0.78 -10.16
C ILE A 68 6.63 1.08 -9.17
N LEU A 69 5.58 0.27 -9.22
CA LEU A 69 4.44 0.36 -8.31
C LEU A 69 4.48 -0.83 -7.37
N VAL A 70 4.41 -0.58 -6.06
CA VAL A 70 4.38 -1.62 -5.03
C VAL A 70 3.17 -1.39 -4.14
N ASP A 71 2.32 -2.42 -4.05
CA ASP A 71 1.13 -2.41 -3.20
C ASP A 71 1.24 -3.51 -2.15
N CYS A 72 1.05 -3.15 -0.88
CA CYS A 72 1.20 -4.04 0.25
C CYS A 72 -0.16 -4.45 0.76
N VAL A 73 -0.58 -5.68 0.45
CA VAL A 73 -1.83 -6.24 1.00
C VAL A 73 -1.54 -7.16 2.17
N PHE A 74 -2.25 -6.94 3.29
CA PHE A 74 -2.25 -7.90 4.39
C PHE A 74 -3.37 -8.92 4.16
N PHE A 75 -3.03 -10.09 3.60
CA PHE A 75 -4.00 -11.16 3.44
C PHE A 75 -4.17 -11.93 4.74
N LEU A 76 -5.38 -11.93 5.30
CA LEU A 76 -5.76 -12.91 6.31
C LEU A 76 -6.36 -14.12 5.59
N PRO A 77 -5.96 -15.36 5.91
CA PRO A 77 -6.80 -16.48 5.58
C PRO A 77 -8.16 -16.24 6.25
N LEU A 78 -9.21 -16.08 5.46
CA LEU A 78 -10.57 -16.20 5.95
C LEU A 78 -10.61 -17.53 6.71
N SER A 79 -10.83 -17.49 8.04
CA SER A 79 -10.97 -18.73 8.80
C SER A 79 -12.06 -19.56 8.12
N PRO A 80 -11.77 -20.79 7.66
CA PRO A 80 -12.83 -21.67 7.18
C PRO A 80 -13.58 -22.14 8.43
N GLY A 81 -14.75 -21.58 8.73
CA GLY A 81 -15.52 -22.07 9.87
C GLY A 81 -16.73 -21.23 10.28
N SER A 82 -17.85 -21.44 9.61
CA SER A 82 -19.12 -21.67 10.29
C SER A 82 -20.00 -22.59 9.44
N SER A 83 -19.63 -23.87 9.40
CA SER A 83 -20.62 -24.93 9.20
C SER A 83 -21.31 -25.15 10.55
N GLY A 84 -22.63 -25.12 10.56
CA GLY A 84 -23.47 -25.44 11.72
C GLY A 84 -24.27 -24.25 12.24
N MET A 85 -25.54 -24.12 11.83
CA MET A 85 -26.70 -24.78 12.45
C MET A 85 -27.84 -24.86 11.43
#